data_AF-A0A2N6P373-F1
#
_entry.id   AF-A0A2N6P373-F1
#
_cell.length_a   1.000
_cell.length_b   1.000
_cell.length_c   1.000
_cell.angle_alpha   90.00
_cell.angle_beta   90.00
_cell.angle_gamma   90.00
#
_symmetry.space_group_name_H-M   'P 1'
#
loop_
_entity.id
_entity.type
_entity.pdbx_description
1 polymer ?
#
loop_
_entity_poly.entity_id
_entity_poly.type
_entity_poly.pdbx_seq_one_letter_code
_entity_poly.pdbx_strand_id
1 'polypeptide(L)'
;MLSSYAEGAVKELIRDRNKPSSMLDDLLVTCRLTRGVRAIAESFGVIWPNRSELILFVTEAEVPAHGPLDPVLELLESVTFLEEEGNATVRRVCQTALDLMKWLVGKAQTSEWWPAHRASLQWAALVSEEFMQLLEAKEPAALVLLSYGCFLADDDCGHSFVLTGWKGGVCAEIRALVGPRWAWAVSR
;
A
#
# COMPACT_ATOMS: atom_id res chain seq x y z
N MET A 1 -1.21 -30.11 -11.28
CA MET A 1 -2.59 -29.60 -11.19
C MET A 1 -2.55 -28.34 -10.35
N LEU A 2 -2.72 -27.17 -10.97
CA LEU A 2 -2.94 -25.93 -10.23
C LEU A 2 -4.34 -26.02 -9.60
N SER A 3 -4.42 -25.80 -8.28
CA SER A 3 -5.69 -25.71 -7.56
C SER A 3 -6.59 -24.65 -8.22
N SER A 4 -7.90 -24.86 -8.26
CA SER A 4 -8.89 -23.90 -8.82
C SER A 4 -8.79 -22.51 -8.18
N TYR A 5 -8.21 -22.40 -6.98
CA TYR A 5 -7.90 -21.13 -6.31
C TYR A 5 -6.78 -20.34 -7.01
N ALA A 6 -5.79 -21.04 -7.58
CA ALA A 6 -4.67 -20.40 -8.28
C ALA A 6 -5.07 -19.87 -9.66
N GLU A 7 -6.04 -20.50 -10.34
CA GLU A 7 -6.50 -20.05 -11.66
C GLU A 7 -7.23 -18.70 -11.62
N GLY A 8 -8.00 -18.42 -10.56
CA GLY A 8 -8.65 -17.12 -10.35
C GLY A 8 -7.64 -16.01 -10.10
N ALA A 9 -6.71 -16.24 -9.17
CA ALA A 9 -5.66 -15.28 -8.83
C ALA A 9 -4.70 -15.01 -10.00
N VAL A 10 -4.38 -16.02 -10.83
CA VAL A 10 -3.53 -15.85 -12.01
C VAL A 10 -4.25 -15.04 -13.11
N LYS A 11 -5.57 -15.20 -13.30
CA LYS A 11 -6.34 -14.38 -14.25
C LYS A 11 -6.33 -12.90 -13.88
N GLU A 12 -6.35 -12.57 -12.59
CA GLU A 12 -6.27 -11.18 -12.10
C GLU A 12 -4.90 -10.52 -12.32
N LEU A 13 -3.85 -11.31 -12.60
CA LEU A 13 -2.50 -10.85 -12.88
C LEU A 13 -2.22 -10.69 -14.39
N ILE A 14 -3.05 -11.29 -15.26
CA ILE A 14 -2.84 -11.25 -16.71
C ILE A 14 -3.51 -9.99 -17.27
N ARG A 15 -2.68 -9.02 -17.66
CA ARG A 15 -3.12 -7.79 -18.33
C ARG A 15 -3.73 -8.12 -19.69
N ASP A 16 -4.90 -7.55 -20.00
CA ASP A 16 -5.44 -7.56 -21.35
C ASP A 16 -4.50 -6.75 -22.27
N ARG A 17 -3.95 -7.41 -23.30
CA ARG A 17 -3.00 -6.79 -24.24
C ARG A 17 -3.58 -5.59 -24.99
N ASN A 18 -4.90 -5.43 -25.01
CA ASN A 18 -5.59 -4.33 -25.69
C ASN A 18 -5.87 -3.11 -24.79
N LYS A 19 -5.61 -3.19 -23.48
CA LYS A 19 -5.77 -2.03 -22.59
C LYS A 19 -4.55 -1.09 -22.68
N PRO A 20 -4.76 0.23 -22.69
CA PRO A 20 -3.66 1.19 -22.58
C PRO A 20 -2.87 0.96 -21.29
N SER A 21 -1.56 1.18 -21.34
CA SER A 21 -0.69 1.07 -20.16
C SER A 21 -1.08 2.14 -19.13
N SER A 22 -1.46 1.70 -17.94
CA SER A 22 -1.70 2.50 -16.74
C SER A 22 -0.74 2.06 -15.65
N MET A 23 0.05 2.99 -15.13
CA MET A 23 0.95 2.74 -13.99
C MET A 23 0.13 2.48 -12.72
N LEU A 24 -1.05 3.10 -12.59
CA LEU A 24 -1.96 2.83 -11.48
C LEU A 24 -2.44 1.37 -11.50
N ASP A 25 -2.87 0.85 -12.66
CA ASP A 25 -3.27 -0.55 -12.77
C ASP A 25 -2.12 -1.51 -12.46
N ASP A 26 -0.90 -1.19 -12.90
CA ASP A 26 0.29 -1.99 -12.60
C ASP A 26 0.65 -1.95 -11.10
N LEU A 27 0.41 -0.81 -10.43
CA LEU A 27 0.56 -0.70 -8.97
C LEU A 27 -0.47 -1.59 -8.24
N LEU A 28 -1.73 -1.58 -8.67
CA LEU A 28 -2.76 -2.44 -8.07
C LEU A 28 -2.42 -3.93 -8.23
N VAL A 29 -1.91 -4.33 -9.40
CA VAL A 29 -1.37 -5.68 -9.61
C VAL A 29 -0.22 -5.98 -8.65
N THR A 30 0.68 -5.03 -8.43
CA THR A 30 1.79 -5.16 -7.48
C THR A 30 1.29 -5.34 -6.04
N CYS A 31 0.26 -4.62 -5.63
CA CYS A 31 -0.39 -4.81 -4.33
C CYS A 31 -0.92 -6.25 -4.20
N ARG A 32 -1.65 -6.76 -5.20
CA ARG A 32 -2.16 -8.16 -5.21
C ARG A 32 -1.03 -9.19 -5.16
N LEU A 33 0.03 -8.98 -5.94
CA LEU A 33 1.22 -9.85 -5.92
C LEU A 33 1.84 -9.88 -4.52
N THR A 34 1.98 -8.74 -3.87
CA THR A 34 2.56 -8.63 -2.51
C THR A 34 1.71 -9.40 -1.49
N ARG A 35 0.38 -9.31 -1.58
CA ARG A 35 -0.55 -10.12 -0.77
C ARG A 35 -0.36 -11.62 -1.01
N GLY A 36 -0.26 -12.03 -2.28
CA GLY A 36 -0.05 -13.42 -2.65
C GLY A 36 1.28 -13.98 -2.12
N VAL A 37 2.38 -13.21 -2.24
CA VAL A 37 3.69 -13.58 -1.68
C VAL A 37 3.61 -13.77 -0.17
N ARG A 38 2.90 -12.88 0.54
CA ARG A 38 2.69 -13.02 1.98
C ARG A 38 1.88 -14.27 2.33
N ALA A 39 0.77 -14.53 1.63
CA ALA A 39 -0.07 -15.71 1.89
C ALA A 39 0.68 -17.04 1.64
N ILE A 40 1.51 -17.08 0.59
CA ILE A 40 2.44 -18.17 0.33
C ILE A 40 3.38 -18.32 1.53
N ALA A 41 4.00 -17.22 1.97
CA ALA A 41 4.93 -17.25 3.08
C ALA A 41 4.31 -17.75 4.39
N GLU A 42 3.08 -17.34 4.70
CA GLU A 42 2.31 -17.83 5.85
C GLU A 42 2.03 -19.33 5.75
N SER A 43 1.69 -19.82 4.54
CA SER A 43 1.34 -21.22 4.31
C SER A 43 2.52 -22.18 4.48
N PHE A 44 3.72 -21.74 4.09
CA PHE A 44 4.93 -22.56 4.21
C PHE A 44 5.60 -22.44 5.59
N GLY A 45 5.17 -21.49 6.44
CA GLY A 45 5.74 -21.27 7.76
C GLY A 45 7.19 -20.75 7.68
N VAL A 46 8.14 -21.46 8.30
CA VAL A 46 9.55 -21.04 8.34
C VAL A 46 10.22 -21.30 6.98
N ILE A 47 10.14 -20.33 6.06
CA ILE A 47 10.80 -20.41 4.74
C ILE A 47 12.33 -20.37 4.90
N TRP A 48 12.85 -19.70 5.93
CA TRP A 48 14.28 -19.69 6.24
C TRP A 48 14.51 -19.36 7.73
N PRO A 49 14.92 -20.32 8.58
CA PRO A 49 15.00 -20.13 10.04
C PRO A 49 16.03 -19.08 10.48
N ASN A 50 17.02 -18.80 9.62
CA ASN A 50 18.13 -17.89 9.92
C ASN A 50 17.94 -16.46 9.38
N ARG A 51 16.76 -16.10 8.85
CA ARG A 51 16.49 -14.68 8.52
C ARG A 51 16.03 -13.95 9.77
N SER A 52 16.74 -12.89 10.14
CA SER A 52 16.42 -12.03 11.29
C SER A 52 15.08 -11.31 11.12
N GLU A 53 14.72 -10.92 9.90
CA GLU A 53 13.46 -10.23 9.63
C GLU A 53 12.78 -10.72 8.35
N LEU A 54 11.45 -10.85 8.43
CA LEU A 54 10.59 -11.09 7.28
C LEU A 54 9.92 -9.77 6.90
N ILE A 55 10.31 -9.19 5.76
CA ILE A 55 9.91 -7.82 5.35
C ILE A 55 8.38 -7.65 5.28
N LEU A 56 7.63 -8.68 4.88
CA LEU A 56 6.16 -8.62 4.78
C LEU A 56 5.43 -8.90 6.11
N PHE A 57 6.17 -9.18 7.19
CA PHE A 57 5.60 -9.52 8.49
C PHE A 57 5.96 -8.47 9.53
N VAL A 58 4.96 -8.14 10.35
CA VAL A 58 5.11 -7.13 11.38
C VAL A 58 5.94 -7.71 12.53
N THR A 59 6.90 -6.92 13.01
CA THR A 59 7.72 -7.29 14.17
C THR A 59 6.87 -7.28 15.45
N GLU A 60 7.17 -8.19 16.38
CA GLU A 60 6.56 -8.21 17.70
C GLU A 60 7.08 -7.08 18.61
N ALA A 61 8.18 -6.42 18.22
CA ALA A 61 8.76 -5.31 18.98
C ALA A 61 7.74 -4.19 19.26
N GLU A 62 7.82 -3.56 20.42
CA GLU A 62 6.99 -2.42 20.77
C GLU A 62 7.27 -1.22 19.85
N VAL A 63 6.24 -0.39 19.63
CA VAL A 63 6.40 0.85 18.87
C VAL A 63 7.21 1.83 19.71
N PRO A 64 8.38 2.29 19.25
CA PRO A 64 9.15 3.28 19.98
C PRO A 64 8.40 4.61 19.99
N ALA A 65 8.66 5.45 21.00
CA ALA A 65 8.04 6.77 21.10
C ALA A 65 8.46 7.73 19.97
N HIS A 66 9.68 7.56 19.45
CA HIS A 66 10.27 8.36 18.39
C HIS A 66 11.11 7.49 17.45
N GLY A 67 11.25 7.92 16.21
CA GLY A 67 12.13 7.28 15.25
C GLY A 67 12.27 8.03 13.92
N PRO A 68 13.02 7.46 12.96
CA PRO A 68 13.31 8.11 11.69
C PRO A 68 12.09 8.42 10.81
N LEU A 69 10.94 7.76 11.04
CA LEU A 69 9.70 7.99 10.30
C LEU A 69 8.72 8.94 11.01
N ASP A 70 9.13 9.63 12.08
CA ASP A 70 8.26 10.62 12.75
C ASP A 70 7.67 11.66 11.79
N PRO A 71 8.42 12.23 10.81
CA PRO A 71 7.85 13.15 9.83
C PRO A 71 6.76 12.51 8.95
N VAL A 72 6.87 11.20 8.68
CA VAL A 72 5.86 10.46 7.91
C VAL A 72 4.61 10.25 8.77
N LEU A 73 4.75 9.98 10.07
CA LEU A 73 3.62 9.89 10.98
C LEU A 73 2.87 11.22 11.08
N GLU A 74 3.59 12.34 11.26
CA GLU A 74 3.00 13.68 11.28
C GLU A 74 2.23 13.99 9.98
N LEU A 75 2.80 13.62 8.83
CA LEU A 75 2.11 13.74 7.54
C LEU A 75 0.80 12.92 7.52
N LEU A 76 0.84 11.65 7.93
CA LEU A 76 -0.34 10.78 7.95
C LEU A 76 -1.39 11.24 8.97
N GLU A 77 -0.97 11.85 10.08
CA GLU A 77 -1.86 12.47 11.07
C GLU A 77 -2.55 13.72 10.53
N SER A 78 -1.88 14.48 9.65
CA SER A 78 -2.45 15.65 8.98
C SER A 78 -3.45 15.33 7.85
N VAL A 79 -3.63 14.05 7.51
CA VAL A 79 -4.57 13.61 6.45
C VAL A 79 -6.02 13.82 6.91
N THR A 80 -6.68 14.85 6.35
CA THR A 80 -8.06 15.22 6.71
C THR A 80 -9.09 14.99 5.61
N PHE A 81 -8.69 14.65 4.38
CA PHE A 81 -9.63 14.55 3.24
C PHE A 81 -10.78 13.54 3.48
N LEU A 82 -10.57 12.52 4.33
CA LEU A 82 -11.62 11.55 4.67
C LEU A 82 -12.81 12.17 5.40
N GLU A 83 -12.64 13.33 6.04
CA GLU A 83 -13.73 14.10 6.64
C GLU A 83 -14.72 14.57 5.57
N GLU A 84 -14.26 14.84 4.35
CA GLU A 84 -15.11 15.22 3.23
C GLU A 84 -15.85 14.05 2.60
N GLU A 85 -15.52 12.79 2.91
CA GLU A 85 -16.18 11.61 2.32
C GLU A 85 -17.62 11.45 2.85
N GLY A 86 -18.62 11.69 2.00
CA GLY A 86 -20.03 11.62 2.39
C GLY A 86 -20.53 10.20 2.66
N ASN A 87 -19.92 9.18 2.04
CA ASN A 87 -20.28 7.79 2.23
C ASN A 87 -19.60 7.21 3.47
N ALA A 88 -20.38 6.97 4.53
CA ALA A 88 -19.89 6.44 5.81
C ALA A 88 -19.16 5.09 5.68
N THR A 89 -19.54 4.24 4.72
CA THR A 89 -18.87 2.95 4.50
C THR A 89 -17.50 3.14 3.88
N VAL A 90 -17.39 3.94 2.82
CA VAL A 90 -16.11 4.27 2.17
C VAL A 90 -15.19 4.95 3.17
N ARG A 91 -15.68 5.95 3.90
CA ARG A 91 -14.93 6.64 4.95
C ARG A 91 -14.36 5.66 5.97
N ARG A 92 -15.19 4.75 6.50
CA ARG A 92 -14.75 3.76 7.50
C ARG A 92 -13.65 2.84 6.96
N VAL A 93 -13.82 2.30 5.75
CA VAL A 93 -12.84 1.39 5.14
C VAL A 93 -11.52 2.11 4.88
N CYS A 94 -11.56 3.33 4.33
CA CYS A 94 -10.36 4.14 4.13
C CYS A 94 -9.71 4.57 5.46
N GLN A 95 -10.50 4.88 6.49
CA GLN A 95 -9.96 5.21 7.82
C GLN A 95 -9.23 4.03 8.43
N THR A 96 -9.79 2.82 8.35
CA THR A 96 -9.11 1.59 8.81
C THR A 96 -7.80 1.36 8.06
N ALA A 97 -7.76 1.62 6.75
CA ALA A 97 -6.54 1.53 5.96
C ALA A 97 -5.50 2.60 6.35
N LEU A 98 -5.92 3.83 6.67
CA LEU A 98 -5.04 4.90 7.17
C LEU A 98 -4.48 4.56 8.56
N ASP A 99 -5.32 4.07 9.47
CA ASP A 99 -4.91 3.69 10.83
C ASP A 99 -3.90 2.53 10.79
N LEU A 100 -4.14 1.54 9.91
CA LEU A 100 -3.18 0.47 9.64
C LEU A 100 -1.84 1.04 9.16
N MET A 101 -1.85 2.02 8.25
CA MET A 101 -0.64 2.65 7.75
C MET A 101 0.16 3.34 8.86
N LYS A 102 -0.51 4.14 9.68
CA LYS A 102 0.10 4.82 10.84
C LYS A 102 0.74 3.81 11.80
N TRP A 103 0.01 2.74 12.12
CA TRP A 103 0.50 1.69 12.99
C TRP A 103 1.72 0.97 12.40
N LEU A 104 1.71 0.64 11.10
CA LEU A 104 2.84 -0.01 10.43
C LEU A 104 4.06 0.89 10.33
N VAL A 105 3.88 2.19 10.07
CA VAL A 105 4.96 3.18 10.11
C VAL A 105 5.59 3.23 11.50
N GLY A 106 4.78 3.28 12.56
CA GLY A 106 5.25 3.22 13.94
C GLY A 106 6.03 1.92 14.23
N LYS A 107 5.54 0.78 13.77
CA LYS A 107 6.24 -0.52 13.92
C LYS A 107 7.54 -0.60 13.12
N ALA A 108 7.63 0.10 11.99
CA ALA A 108 8.81 0.06 11.14
C ALA A 108 9.96 0.93 11.66
N GLN A 109 9.73 1.81 12.65
CA GLN A 109 10.73 2.70 13.23
C GLN A 109 12.01 1.98 13.69
N THR A 110 11.90 0.74 14.15
CA THR A 110 13.03 -0.07 14.65
C THR A 110 13.66 -0.96 13.57
N SER A 111 13.18 -0.89 12.33
CA SER A 111 13.66 -1.71 11.22
C SER A 111 15.07 -1.28 10.82
N GLU A 112 16.04 -2.19 10.88
CA GLU A 112 17.42 -1.91 10.41
C GLU A 112 17.47 -1.70 8.88
N TRP A 113 16.48 -2.23 8.17
CA TRP A 113 16.39 -2.19 6.71
C TRP A 113 15.17 -1.37 6.28
N TRP A 114 15.45 -0.25 5.59
CA TRP A 114 14.50 0.64 4.89
C TRP A 114 13.09 0.69 5.49
N PRO A 115 12.93 1.33 6.66
CA PRO A 115 11.67 1.40 7.43
C PRO A 115 10.43 1.75 6.60
N ALA A 116 10.52 2.80 5.78
CA ALA A 116 9.39 3.28 5.00
C ALA A 116 8.95 2.27 3.91
N HIS A 117 9.90 1.65 3.21
CA HIS A 117 9.60 0.61 2.21
C HIS A 117 8.94 -0.61 2.84
N ARG A 118 9.42 -1.03 4.02
CA ARG A 118 8.82 -2.12 4.78
C ARG A 118 7.37 -1.79 5.14
N ALA A 119 7.11 -0.60 5.69
CA ALA A 119 5.75 -0.16 6.03
C ALA A 119 4.83 -0.15 4.80
N SER A 120 5.29 0.37 3.66
CA SER A 120 4.50 0.37 2.41
C SER A 120 4.18 -1.05 1.90
N LEU A 121 5.15 -1.96 1.89
CA LEU A 121 4.93 -3.34 1.44
C LEU A 121 4.00 -4.10 2.39
N GLN A 122 4.21 -3.96 3.70
CA GLN A 122 3.34 -4.55 4.70
C GLN A 122 1.92 -4.01 4.57
N TRP A 123 1.77 -2.69 4.37
CA TRP A 123 0.46 -2.07 4.20
C TRP A 123 -0.28 -2.65 2.99
N ALA A 124 0.36 -2.70 1.82
CA ALA A 124 -0.21 -3.33 0.63
C ALA A 124 -0.60 -4.81 0.85
N ALA A 125 0.17 -5.52 1.68
CA ALA A 125 -0.08 -6.91 2.03
C ALA A 125 -1.18 -7.12 3.10
N LEU A 126 -1.54 -6.07 3.85
CA LEU A 126 -2.40 -6.15 5.05
C LEU A 126 -3.70 -5.36 4.95
N VAL A 127 -3.84 -4.42 4.00
CA VAL A 127 -5.11 -3.71 3.77
C VAL A 127 -6.26 -4.69 3.55
N SER A 128 -7.48 -4.31 3.93
CA SER A 128 -8.61 -5.24 3.86
C SER A 128 -9.02 -5.54 2.42
N GLU A 129 -9.73 -6.64 2.22
CA GLU A 129 -10.32 -6.98 0.91
C GLU A 129 -11.31 -5.90 0.45
N GLU A 130 -12.07 -5.31 1.37
CA GLU A 130 -12.98 -4.20 1.06
C GLU A 130 -12.22 -2.99 0.53
N PHE A 131 -11.05 -2.67 1.09
CA PHE A 131 -10.23 -1.57 0.58
C PHE A 131 -9.70 -1.88 -0.83
N MET A 132 -9.27 -3.11 -1.09
CA MET A 132 -8.86 -3.55 -2.43
C MET A 132 -10.02 -3.42 -3.43
N GLN A 133 -11.23 -3.80 -3.05
CA GLN A 133 -12.43 -3.63 -3.90
C GLN A 133 -12.72 -2.15 -4.20
N LEU A 134 -12.53 -1.24 -3.23
CA LEU A 134 -12.67 0.21 -3.47
C LEU A 134 -11.63 0.70 -4.50
N LEU A 135 -10.37 0.22 -4.41
CA LEU A 135 -9.33 0.58 -5.38
C LEU A 135 -9.65 0.08 -6.79
N GLU A 136 -10.20 -1.12 -6.91
CA GLU A 136 -10.61 -1.71 -8.19
C GLU A 136 -11.79 -0.97 -8.81
N ALA A 137 -12.75 -0.56 -7.97
CA ALA A 137 -13.86 0.31 -8.34
C ALA A 137 -13.43 1.76 -8.63
N LYS A 138 -12.12 2.08 -8.48
CA LYS A 138 -11.54 3.42 -8.65
C LYS A 138 -12.21 4.47 -7.76
N GLU A 139 -12.58 4.07 -6.54
CA GLU A 139 -13.20 4.95 -5.57
C GLU A 139 -12.25 6.09 -5.16
N PRO A 140 -12.66 7.37 -5.30
CA PRO A 140 -11.74 8.49 -5.18
C PRO A 140 -10.97 8.56 -3.87
N ALA A 141 -11.64 8.39 -2.72
CA ALA A 141 -11.00 8.45 -1.41
C ALA A 141 -9.96 7.33 -1.24
N ALA A 142 -10.22 6.13 -1.77
CA ALA A 142 -9.28 5.02 -1.71
C ALA A 142 -8.06 5.26 -2.61
N LEU A 143 -8.27 5.81 -3.81
CA LEU A 143 -7.17 6.18 -4.71
C LEU A 143 -6.30 7.30 -4.13
N VAL A 144 -6.89 8.32 -3.50
CA VAL A 144 -6.13 9.35 -2.78
C VAL A 144 -5.29 8.69 -1.69
N LEU A 145 -5.86 7.80 -0.86
CA LEU A 145 -5.10 7.13 0.20
C LEU A 145 -3.97 6.24 -0.35
N LEU A 146 -4.18 5.57 -1.49
CA LEU A 146 -3.15 4.76 -2.17
C LEU A 146 -1.90 5.59 -2.49
N SER A 147 -2.08 6.87 -2.86
CA SER A 147 -0.97 7.78 -3.17
C SER A 147 -0.06 8.07 -1.97
N TYR A 148 -0.53 7.83 -0.74
CA TYR A 148 0.29 7.91 0.48
C TYR A 148 0.92 6.54 0.79
N GLY A 149 0.12 5.48 0.84
CA GLY A 149 0.54 4.18 1.37
C GLY A 149 1.65 3.48 0.60
N CYS A 150 1.65 3.60 -0.72
CA CYS A 150 2.64 2.92 -1.56
C CYS A 150 3.95 3.71 -1.74
N PHE A 151 3.99 4.97 -1.31
CA PHE A 151 5.09 5.90 -1.63
C PHE A 151 5.65 6.63 -0.41
N LEU A 152 5.68 5.97 0.76
CA LEU A 152 6.19 6.54 2.03
C LEU A 152 7.70 6.90 2.00
N ALA A 153 8.42 6.49 0.96
CA ALA A 153 9.88 6.42 0.91
C ALA A 153 10.48 7.13 -0.32
N ASP A 154 9.66 7.74 -1.18
CA ASP A 154 10.07 8.10 -2.55
C ASP A 154 11.01 9.31 -2.65
N ASP A 155 11.15 10.10 -1.58
CA ASP A 155 11.90 11.37 -1.64
C ASP A 155 13.36 11.26 -1.12
N ASP A 156 13.78 10.18 -0.45
CA ASP A 156 15.14 10.07 0.13
C ASP A 156 15.74 8.65 0.18
N CYS A 157 15.00 7.62 -0.25
CA CYS A 157 15.47 6.24 -0.22
C CYS A 157 16.07 5.88 -1.58
N GLY A 158 17.34 5.46 -1.63
CA GLY A 158 18.08 5.21 -2.86
C GLY A 158 17.36 4.38 -3.94
N HIS A 159 17.89 4.43 -5.16
CA HIS A 159 17.29 3.91 -6.41
C HIS A 159 16.99 2.39 -6.48
N SER A 160 16.93 1.67 -5.36
CA SER A 160 16.85 0.21 -5.30
C SER A 160 15.46 -0.34 -4.97
N PHE A 161 14.44 0.49 -4.76
CA PHE A 161 13.08 -0.01 -4.49
C PHE A 161 12.28 -0.24 -5.78
N VAL A 162 11.46 -1.30 -5.77
CA VAL A 162 10.74 -1.77 -6.98
C VAL A 162 9.75 -0.75 -7.54
N LEU A 163 9.24 0.17 -6.70
CA LEU A 163 8.33 1.24 -7.10
C LEU A 163 9.01 2.61 -7.26
N THR A 164 10.34 2.69 -7.15
CA THR A 164 11.05 3.98 -7.30
C THR A 164 10.73 4.61 -8.65
N GLY A 165 10.34 5.89 -8.64
CA GLY A 165 10.00 6.65 -9.84
C GLY A 165 8.57 6.44 -10.35
N TRP A 166 7.76 5.61 -9.68
CA TRP A 166 6.35 5.40 -10.06
C TRP A 166 5.42 6.48 -9.48
N LYS A 167 5.76 7.11 -8.34
CA LYS A 167 4.89 8.06 -7.63
C LYS A 167 4.37 9.15 -8.54
N GLY A 168 5.26 9.81 -9.29
CA GLY A 168 4.88 10.90 -10.19
C GLY A 168 3.82 10.49 -11.23
N GLY A 169 4.04 9.34 -11.89
CA GLY A 169 3.11 8.80 -12.89
C GLY A 169 1.79 8.33 -12.28
N VAL A 170 1.85 7.58 -11.18
CA VAL A 170 0.67 7.08 -10.47
C VAL A 170 -0.16 8.23 -9.90
N CYS A 171 0.45 9.20 -9.22
CA CYS A 171 -0.26 10.36 -8.69
C CYS A 171 -0.88 11.22 -9.81
N ALA A 172 -0.24 11.33 -10.97
CA ALA A 172 -0.83 12.00 -12.13
C ALA A 172 -2.09 11.28 -12.64
N GLU A 173 -2.04 9.96 -12.77
CA GLU A 173 -3.20 9.14 -13.15
C GLU A 173 -4.32 9.24 -12.11
N ILE A 174 -4.00 9.16 -10.82
CA ILE A 174 -4.98 9.33 -9.73
C ILE A 174 -5.65 10.70 -9.82
N ARG A 175 -4.89 11.80 -9.95
CA ARG A 175 -5.45 13.17 -10.07
C ARG A 175 -6.42 13.29 -11.25
N ALA A 176 -6.13 12.62 -12.37
CA ALA A 176 -7.01 12.62 -13.54
C ALA A 176 -8.33 11.86 -13.29
N LEU A 177 -8.33 10.84 -12.44
CA LEU A 177 -9.50 9.99 -12.15
C LEU A 177 -10.40 10.53 -11.04
N VAL A 178 -9.82 11.06 -9.96
CA VAL A 178 -10.57 11.42 -8.74
C VAL A 178 -11.36 12.74 -8.88
N GLY A 179 -11.08 13.51 -9.92
CA GLY A 179 -11.73 14.78 -10.21
C GLY A 179 -11.35 15.92 -9.25
N PRO A 180 -11.87 17.15 -9.48
CA PRO A 180 -11.39 18.37 -8.80
C PRO A 180 -11.59 18.35 -7.28
N ARG A 181 -12.64 17.68 -6.81
CA ARG A 181 -12.96 17.55 -5.38
C ARG A 181 -11.85 16.86 -4.60
N TRP A 182 -11.15 15.92 -5.21
CA TRP A 182 -10.18 15.05 -4.54
C TRP A 182 -8.74 15.29 -5.00
N ALA A 183 -8.55 15.92 -6.17
CA ALA A 183 -7.22 16.13 -6.75
C ALA A 183 -6.26 16.92 -5.84
N TRP A 184 -6.77 17.82 -5.00
CA TRP A 184 -5.97 18.59 -4.05
C TRP A 184 -5.34 17.72 -2.95
N ALA A 185 -5.96 16.60 -2.62
CA ALA A 185 -5.56 15.70 -1.54
C ALA A 185 -4.60 14.60 -2.02
N VAL A 186 -4.35 14.48 -3.33
CA VAL A 186 -3.41 13.47 -3.85
C VAL A 186 -1.99 13.84 -3.40
N SER A 187 -1.30 12.87 -2.83
CA SER A 187 0.09 12.99 -2.38
C SER A 187 0.96 13.67 -3.43
N ARG A 188 1.74 14.66 -2.99
CA ARG A 188 2.56 15.50 -3.87
C ARG A 188 3.80 14.77 -4.32
#